data_AF-A0A956IV38-F1
#
_entry.id   AF-A0A956IV38-F1
#
_cell.length_a   1.000
_cell.length_b   1.000
_cell.length_c   1.000
_cell.angle_alpha   90.00
_cell.angle_beta   90.00
_cell.angle_gamma   90.00
#
_symmetry.space_group_name_H-M   'P 1'
#
loop_
_entity.id
_entity.type
_entity.pdbx_description
1 polymer ?
#
loop_
_entity_poly.entity_id
_entity_poly.type
_entity_poly.pdbx_seq_one_letter_code
_entity_poly.pdbx_strand_id
1 'polypeptide(L)'
;EFDDAELALKGAARAARGRRERLSLLGMRARLLASAGDAGGARELAPALEAGARELLARRSDDADLRYWLAAARLLAGDREEALTHLVAAIHSDPRHHEEALDDAIFASVHEEIERRVYPGE
;
A
#
# COMPACT_ATOMS: atom_id res chain seq x y z
N GLU A 1 11.69 -6.67 -38.69
CA GLU A 1 11.55 -5.48 -37.83
C GLU A 1 10.64 -5.82 -36.66
N PHE A 2 10.97 -5.36 -35.45
CA PHE A 2 9.99 -5.36 -34.36
C PHE A 2 9.01 -4.23 -34.66
N ASP A 3 7.71 -4.54 -34.66
CA ASP A 3 6.64 -3.57 -34.84
C ASP A 3 6.77 -2.50 -33.74
N ASP A 4 6.68 -1.21 -34.09
CA ASP A 4 6.86 -0.08 -33.14
C ASP A 4 5.95 -0.22 -31.90
N ALA A 5 4.82 -0.89 -32.07
CA ALA A 5 3.88 -1.26 -31.01
C ALA A 5 4.50 -2.22 -29.97
N GLU A 6 5.31 -3.20 -30.39
CA GLU A 6 5.95 -4.16 -29.48
C GLU A 6 7.07 -3.49 -28.67
N LEU A 7 7.82 -2.57 -29.28
CA LEU A 7 8.85 -1.79 -28.59
C LEU A 7 8.23 -0.85 -27.55
N ALA A 8 7.13 -0.17 -27.91
CA ALA A 8 6.36 0.68 -26.99
C ALA A 8 5.79 -0.13 -25.80
N LEU A 9 5.26 -1.34 -26.06
CA LEU A 9 4.73 -2.22 -25.03
C LEU A 9 5.83 -2.67 -24.06
N LYS A 10 7.00 -3.08 -24.56
CA LYS A 10 8.16 -3.45 -23.74
C LYS A 10 8.66 -2.27 -22.89
N GLY A 11 8.71 -1.07 -23.46
CA GLY A 11 9.06 0.15 -22.74
C GLY A 11 8.08 0.47 -21.60
N ALA A 12 6.77 0.39 -21.88
CA ALA A 12 5.71 0.62 -20.90
C ALA A 12 5.75 -0.41 -19.75
N ALA A 13 5.99 -1.69 -20.06
CA ALA A 13 6.12 -2.76 -19.08
C ALA A 13 7.34 -2.55 -18.16
N ARG A 14 8.49 -2.15 -18.72
CA ARG A 14 9.69 -1.83 -17.94
C ARG A 14 9.45 -0.64 -17.00
N ALA A 15 8.81 0.41 -17.50
CA ALA A 15 8.48 1.59 -16.69
C ALA A 15 7.49 1.24 -15.56
N ALA A 16 6.50 0.39 -15.82
CA ALA A 16 5.56 -0.08 -14.80
C ALA A 16 6.24 -0.91 -13.71
N ARG A 17 7.18 -1.79 -14.09
CA ARG A 17 8.00 -2.55 -13.12
C ARG A 17 8.81 -1.62 -12.22
N GLY A 18 9.48 -0.62 -12.80
CA GLY A 18 10.26 0.35 -12.03
C GLY A 18 9.41 1.20 -11.08
N ARG A 19 8.16 1.53 -11.45
CA ARG A 19 7.22 2.21 -10.56
C ARG A 19 6.77 1.35 -9.38
N ARG A 20 6.45 0.07 -9.61
CA ARG A 20 6.07 -0.85 -8.53
C ARG A 20 7.22 -1.04 -7.54
N GLU A 21 8.44 -1.25 -8.04
CA GLU A 21 9.63 -1.41 -7.20
C GLU A 21 9.89 -0.16 -6.34
N ARG A 22 9.78 1.03 -6.93
CA ARG A 22 9.89 2.29 -6.18
C ARG A 22 8.83 2.41 -5.10
N LEU A 23 7.58 2.02 -5.38
CA LEU A 23 6.51 2.03 -4.38
C LEU A 23 6.82 1.08 -3.22
N SER A 24 7.24 -0.15 -3.52
CA SER A 24 7.62 -1.13 -2.50
C SER A 24 8.76 -0.63 -1.61
N LEU A 25 9.77 0.03 -2.19
CA LEU A 25 10.88 0.63 -1.44
C LEU A 25 10.40 1.80 -0.55
N LEU A 26 9.47 2.63 -1.03
CA LEU A 26 8.85 3.69 -0.23
C LEU A 26 8.06 3.11 0.95
N GLY A 27 7.27 2.06 0.71
CA GLY A 27 6.51 1.37 1.74
C GLY A 27 7.41 0.76 2.82
N MET A 28 8.47 0.06 2.40
CA MET A 28 9.46 -0.50 3.33
C MET A 28 10.16 0.59 4.15
N ARG A 29 10.51 1.73 3.55
CA ARG A 29 11.09 2.86 4.27
C ARG A 29 10.11 3.44 5.30
N ALA A 30 8.84 3.60 4.94
CA ALA A 30 7.82 4.10 5.86
C ALA A 30 7.64 3.15 7.06
N ARG A 31 7.60 1.84 6.82
CA ARG A 31 7.56 0.81 7.87
C ARG A 31 8.76 0.93 8.82
N LEU A 32 9.97 0.99 8.27
CA LEU A 32 11.20 1.11 9.06
C LEU A 32 11.20 2.36 9.95
N LEU A 33 10.74 3.50 9.42
CA LEU A 33 10.64 4.74 10.20
C LEU A 33 9.61 4.62 11.33
N ALA A 34 8.43 4.05 11.04
CA ALA A 34 7.42 3.79 12.05
C ALA A 34 7.92 2.84 13.16
N SER A 35 8.58 1.73 12.79
CA SER A 35 9.17 0.78 13.74
C SER A 35 10.30 1.39 14.57
N ALA A 36 11.04 2.36 14.03
CA ALA A 36 12.06 3.12 14.75
C ALA A 36 11.48 4.21 15.67
N GLY A 37 10.15 4.41 15.68
CA GLY A 37 9.47 5.46 16.44
C GLY A 37 9.51 6.84 15.75
N ASP A 38 10.01 6.95 14.52
CA ASP A 38 10.00 8.17 13.73
C ASP A 38 8.69 8.33 12.95
N ALA A 39 7.61 8.58 13.68
CA ALA A 39 6.30 8.83 13.09
C ALA A 39 6.29 10.08 12.18
N GLY A 40 7.14 11.06 12.45
CA GLY A 40 7.30 12.27 11.63
C GLY A 40 7.85 11.95 10.25
N GLY A 41 9.00 11.25 10.20
CA GLY A 41 9.61 10.80 8.96
C GLY A 41 8.72 9.83 8.18
N ALA A 42 8.02 8.92 8.85
CA ALA A 42 7.06 8.04 8.18
C ALA A 42 5.92 8.84 7.54
N ARG A 43 5.38 9.85 8.23
CA ARG A 43 4.32 10.73 7.72
C ARG A 43 4.75 11.55 6.51
N GLU A 44 6.00 11.99 6.44
CA GLU A 44 6.53 12.70 5.26
C GLU A 44 6.50 11.86 3.98
N LEU A 45 6.54 10.54 4.09
CA LEU A 45 6.47 9.64 2.94
C LEU A 45 5.04 9.39 2.43
N ALA A 46 4.02 9.73 3.22
CA ALA A 46 2.62 9.45 2.90
C ALA A 46 2.18 9.96 1.51
N PRO A 47 2.47 11.22 1.10
CA PRO A 47 2.03 11.72 -0.20
C PRO A 47 2.66 10.96 -1.38
N ALA A 48 3.93 10.58 -1.25
CA ALA A 48 4.65 9.86 -2.31
C ALA A 48 4.16 8.41 -2.42
N LEU A 49 3.93 7.76 -1.28
CA LEU A 49 3.37 6.41 -1.21
C LEU A 49 1.95 6.37 -1.80
N GLU A 50 1.11 7.33 -1.41
CA GLU A 50 -0.25 7.47 -1.93
C GLU A 50 -0.28 7.67 -3.45
N ALA A 51 0.49 8.64 -3.95
CA ALA A 51 0.51 8.96 -5.37
C ALA A 51 0.93 7.75 -6.21
N GLY A 52 1.98 7.02 -5.77
CA GLY A 52 2.44 5.82 -6.46
C GLY A 52 1.43 4.67 -6.41
N ALA A 53 0.76 4.46 -5.26
CA ALA A 53 -0.26 3.42 -5.13
C ALA A 53 -1.47 3.73 -6.01
N ARG A 54 -1.97 4.97 -6.03
CA ARG A 54 -3.10 5.40 -6.87
C ARG A 54 -2.79 5.29 -8.36
N GLU A 55 -1.59 5.71 -8.79
CA GLU A 55 -1.18 5.60 -10.19
C GLU A 55 -1.19 4.14 -10.68
N LEU A 56 -0.72 3.22 -9.84
CA LEU A 56 -0.67 1.80 -10.19
C LEU A 56 -2.05 1.14 -10.10
N LEU A 57 -2.89 1.51 -9.11
CA LEU A 57 -4.26 1.03 -8.96
C LEU A 57 -5.15 1.43 -10.14
N ALA A 58 -4.92 2.61 -10.74
CA ALA A 58 -5.64 3.04 -11.94
C ALA A 58 -5.46 2.07 -13.13
N ARG A 59 -4.42 1.23 -13.10
CA ARG A 59 -4.12 0.21 -14.12
C ARG A 59 -4.42 -1.22 -13.66
N ARG A 60 -4.59 -1.43 -12.35
CA ARG A 60 -4.81 -2.72 -11.68
C ARG A 60 -5.66 -2.50 -10.44
N SER A 61 -6.96 -2.35 -10.62
CA SER A 61 -7.88 -1.89 -9.57
C SER A 61 -8.10 -2.90 -8.43
N ASP A 62 -7.71 -4.15 -8.64
CA ASP A 62 -7.87 -5.31 -7.74
C ASP A 62 -6.56 -5.75 -7.06
N ASP A 63 -5.46 -5.00 -7.23
CA ASP A 63 -4.16 -5.38 -6.67
C ASP A 63 -4.11 -5.14 -5.15
N ALA A 64 -4.13 -6.24 -4.38
CA ALA A 64 -4.17 -6.22 -2.91
C ALA A 64 -2.97 -5.48 -2.31
N ASP A 65 -1.75 -5.69 -2.84
CA ASP A 65 -0.53 -5.01 -2.38
C ASP A 65 -0.66 -3.48 -2.53
N LEU A 66 -1.23 -3.02 -3.63
CA LEU A 66 -1.39 -1.58 -3.86
C LEU A 66 -2.43 -0.97 -2.93
N ARG A 67 -3.50 -1.71 -2.61
CA ARG A 67 -4.50 -1.30 -1.61
C ARG A 67 -3.89 -1.26 -0.22
N TYR A 68 -3.03 -2.21 0.12
CA TYR A 68 -2.28 -2.21 1.37
C TYR A 68 -1.40 -0.96 1.50
N TRP A 69 -0.62 -0.63 0.48
CA TRP A 69 0.21 0.59 0.51
C TRP A 69 -0.60 1.88 0.52
N LEU A 70 -1.75 1.90 -0.15
CA LEU A 70 -2.67 3.03 -0.08
C LEU A 70 -3.24 3.18 1.34
N ALA A 71 -3.59 2.08 2.00
CA ALA A 71 -4.03 2.10 3.39
C ALA A 71 -2.94 2.64 4.33
N ALA A 72 -1.70 2.19 4.17
CA ALA A 72 -0.56 2.68 4.93
C ALA A 72 -0.38 4.19 4.75
N ALA A 73 -0.44 4.67 3.51
CA ALA A 73 -0.32 6.09 3.20
C ALA A 73 -1.43 6.93 3.84
N ARG A 74 -2.69 6.45 3.78
CA ARG A 74 -3.83 7.12 4.40
C ARG A 74 -3.69 7.19 5.91
N LEU A 75 -3.26 6.10 6.54
CA LEU A 75 -3.09 6.07 8.00
C LEU A 75 -1.98 7.03 8.45
N LEU A 76 -0.86 7.06 7.74
CA LEU A 76 0.24 7.99 7.99
C LEU A 76 -0.19 9.46 7.79
N ALA A 77 -1.09 9.73 6.83
CA ALA A 77 -1.66 11.06 6.63
C ALA A 77 -2.62 11.47 7.76
N GLY A 78 -3.11 10.51 8.55
CA GLY A 78 -4.10 10.68 9.62
C GLY A 78 -5.54 10.36 9.19
N ASP A 79 -5.73 9.84 7.98
CA ASP A 79 -7.05 9.47 7.44
C ASP A 79 -7.37 8.00 7.79
N ARG A 80 -7.79 7.81 9.06
CA ARG A 80 -8.02 6.49 9.64
C ARG A 80 -9.11 5.69 8.93
N GLU A 81 -10.20 6.34 8.54
CA GLU A 81 -11.37 5.65 7.97
C GLU A 81 -11.10 5.15 6.55
N GLU A 82 -10.47 5.96 5.70
CA GLU A 82 -10.06 5.51 4.37
C GLU A 82 -8.95 4.45 4.46
N ALA A 83 -8.03 4.57 5.42
CA ALA A 83 -7.02 3.55 5.65
C ALA A 83 -7.64 2.19 5.94
N LEU A 84 -8.58 2.13 6.91
CA LEU A 84 -9.29 0.89 7.25
C LEU A 84 -10.09 0.35 6.07
N THR A 85 -10.74 1.22 5.29
CA THR A 85 -11.48 0.81 4.09
C THR A 85 -10.57 0.12 3.07
N HIS A 86 -9.41 0.70 2.78
CA HIS A 86 -8.46 0.11 1.84
C HIS A 86 -7.79 -1.16 2.38
N LEU A 87 -7.46 -1.18 3.67
CA LEU A 87 -6.80 -2.32 4.30
C LEU A 87 -7.73 -3.54 4.36
N VAL A 88 -8.97 -3.36 4.81
CA VAL A 88 -9.97 -4.44 4.81
C VAL A 88 -10.19 -4.99 3.40
N ALA A 89 -10.23 -4.12 2.39
CA ALA A 89 -10.34 -4.57 1.01
C ALA A 89 -9.09 -5.30 0.50
N ALA A 90 -7.90 -4.95 0.98
CA ALA A 90 -6.67 -5.69 0.70
C ALA A 90 -6.72 -7.08 1.35
N ILE A 91 -7.11 -7.18 2.62
CA ILE A 91 -7.23 -8.43 3.38
C ILE A 91 -8.27 -9.37 2.76
N HIS A 92 -9.42 -8.86 2.35
CA HIS A 92 -10.43 -9.68 1.65
C HIS A 92 -9.95 -10.21 0.29
N SER A 93 -9.04 -9.49 -0.37
CA SER A 93 -8.47 -9.90 -1.66
C SER A 93 -7.31 -10.89 -1.47
N ASP A 94 -6.48 -10.66 -0.45
CA ASP A 94 -5.37 -11.52 -0.05
C ASP A 94 -5.24 -11.54 1.49
N PRO A 95 -5.72 -12.63 2.14
CA PRO A 95 -5.74 -12.73 3.60
C PRO A 95 -4.38 -12.64 4.28
N ARG A 96 -3.26 -12.84 3.56
CA ARG A 96 -1.91 -12.67 4.13
C ARG A 96 -1.69 -11.26 4.69
N HIS A 97 -2.37 -10.27 4.13
CA HIS A 97 -2.26 -8.89 4.57
C HIS A 97 -2.85 -8.67 5.97
N HIS A 98 -3.61 -9.62 6.51
CA HIS A 98 -4.07 -9.56 7.88
C HIS A 98 -2.89 -9.70 8.85
N GLU A 99 -2.14 -10.79 8.73
CA GLU A 99 -0.93 -11.03 9.54
C GLU A 99 0.11 -9.93 9.31
N GLU A 100 0.34 -9.52 8.06
CA GLU A 100 1.27 -8.43 7.76
C GLU A 100 0.85 -7.09 8.38
N ALA A 101 -0.45 -6.82 8.51
CA ALA A 101 -0.91 -5.59 9.14
C ALA A 101 -0.73 -5.62 10.66
N LEU A 102 -0.91 -6.77 11.30
CA LEU A 102 -0.72 -6.94 12.75
C LEU A 102 0.76 -6.84 13.16
N ASP A 103 1.69 -7.17 12.26
CA ASP A 103 3.14 -7.03 12.50
C ASP A 103 3.71 -5.67 12.06
N ASP A 104 2.92 -4.83 11.38
CA ASP A 104 3.39 -3.56 10.84
C ASP A 104 3.10 -2.40 11.79
N ALA A 105 4.16 -1.75 12.25
CA ALA A 105 4.11 -0.60 13.16
C ALA A 105 3.28 0.58 12.64
N ILE A 106 3.07 0.69 11.32
CA ILE A 106 2.17 1.70 10.73
C ILE A 106 0.73 1.48 11.23
N PHE A 107 0.29 0.22 11.28
CA PHE A 107 -1.09 -0.15 11.62
C PHE A 107 -1.31 -0.45 13.10
N ALA A 108 -0.25 -0.42 13.92
CA ALA A 108 -0.32 -0.67 15.37
C ALA A 108 -1.46 0.07 16.09
N SER A 109 -1.74 1.31 15.69
CA SER A 109 -2.81 2.13 16.29
C SER A 109 -4.24 1.73 15.90
N VAL A 110 -4.41 0.78 14.98
CA VAL A 110 -5.72 0.38 14.43
C VAL A 110 -5.97 -1.13 14.43
N HIS A 111 -5.16 -1.93 15.13
CA HIS A 111 -5.31 -3.40 15.19
C HIS A 111 -6.71 -3.84 15.63
N GLU A 112 -7.24 -3.26 16.71
CA GLU A 112 -8.58 -3.61 17.20
C GLU A 112 -9.68 -3.33 16.16
N GLU A 113 -9.54 -2.25 15.39
CA GLU A 113 -10.50 -1.95 14.31
C GLU A 113 -10.33 -2.83 13.08
N ILE A 114 -9.12 -3.30 12.78
CA ILE A 114 -8.89 -4.28 11.74
C ILE A 114 -9.67 -5.55 12.09
N GLU A 115 -9.40 -6.11 13.28
CA GLU A 115 -10.05 -7.33 13.78
C GLU A 115 -11.58 -7.21 13.73
N ARG A 116 -12.14 -6.12 14.29
CA ARG A 116 -13.59 -5.89 14.30
C ARG A 116 -14.22 -5.80 12.90
N ARG A 117 -13.48 -5.29 11.91
CA ARG A 117 -14.00 -5.14 10.54
C ARG A 117 -13.84 -6.39 9.70
N VAL A 118 -12.80 -7.18 9.95
CA VAL A 118 -12.54 -8.45 9.25
C VAL A 118 -13.42 -9.56 9.85
N TYR A 119 -13.61 -9.57 11.16
CA TYR A 119 -14.38 -10.57 11.91
C TYR A 119 -15.51 -9.92 12.74
N PRO A 120 -16.58 -9.42 12.10
CA PRO A 120 -17.69 -8.80 12.83
C PRO A 120 -18.54 -9.87 13.53
N GLY A 121 -18.21 -10.23 14.77
CA GLY A 121 -19.03 -11.10 15.61
C GLY A 121 -18.32 -12.16 16.45
N GLU A 122 -16.99 -12.14 16.53
CA GLU A 122 -16.24 -12.87 17.57
C GLU A 122 -16.18 -12.09 18.90
#